data_AF-A0A6I2GRR2-F1
#
_entry.id   AF-A0A6I2GRR2-F1
#
_cell.length_a   1.000
_cell.length_b   1.000
_cell.length_c   1.000
_cell.angle_alpha   90.00
_cell.angle_beta   90.00
_cell.angle_gamma   90.00
#
_symmetry.space_group_name_H-M   'P 1'
#
loop_
_entity.id
_entity.type
_entity.pdbx_description
1 polymer ?
#
loop_
_entity_poly.entity_id
_entity_poly.type
_entity_poly.pdbx_seq_one_letter_code
_entity_poly.pdbx_strand_id
1 'polypeptide(L)'
;MIPIGPLIWLAVRAAQSRQGPQAGRVARTYGVGQDLTLLGVVWYVLAGLVLVLNLVAHSAGDLAAGAEAVWWLVAALMFAPWTGVRHLVVPLGMPRLAYWLAAPPDLRFLRDGTGRKALAAAWALLYRRSPPTPKQVAWLERKLGEVQELRPTLLLARGLLAVAQGDEARARVLLEGLDTFDKRVCPPLVLRTASTWLAAQAAEAGDWERVLQLCAQGPRRCPNLWLLSALASRALGKRRAPSPASLWARWVLAGGWWRTFGFVRQLARPLPWPEPTPAAPTGAPETVAFALHVGLWRAAGGADALGTVGARWDAALADEGARTRFFQRAAELGVPGAEGVMLRLREAAGADLAALAEAQGTVLDIRAPQGSLLHAAAWQQRERLYEELRRSLTAMEHRAKEGELLEPHEEWRDFRRVRALYQQLAETHSTDRRAAFYETHDRLCNYGVQLFNVESQRPFGNAIFRFLLEEARTVGHGPSITTQERNVRVGW
;
A
#
# COMPACT_ATOMS: atom_id res chain seq x y z
N MET A 1 -34.20 16.17 30.42
CA MET A 1 -33.24 15.74 29.37
C MET A 1 -33.96 14.78 28.44
N ILE A 2 -34.12 15.12 27.16
CA ILE A 2 -34.73 14.21 26.19
C ILE A 2 -33.71 13.11 25.88
N PRO A 3 -34.05 11.81 26.02
CA PRO A 3 -33.11 10.75 25.70
C PRO A 3 -32.80 10.80 24.21
N ILE A 4 -31.53 11.06 23.90
CA ILE A 4 -31.03 11.21 22.52
C ILE A 4 -31.14 9.86 21.76
N GLY A 5 -31.12 8.73 22.47
CA GLY A 5 -31.24 7.38 21.88
C GLY A 5 -32.53 7.16 21.07
N PRO A 6 -33.73 7.38 21.66
CA PRO A 6 -35.01 7.34 20.94
C PRO A 6 -35.09 8.30 19.74
N LEU A 7 -34.48 9.48 19.83
CA LEU A 7 -34.44 10.43 18.71
C LEU A 7 -33.52 9.94 17.57
N ILE A 8 -32.36 9.36 17.89
CA ILE A 8 -31.49 8.73 16.90
C ILE A 8 -32.20 7.53 16.26
N TRP A 9 -32.89 6.71 17.05
CA TRP A 9 -33.64 5.56 16.54
C TRP A 9 -34.81 6.00 15.64
N LEU A 10 -35.60 7.00 16.05
CA LEU A 10 -36.67 7.58 15.25
C LEU A 10 -36.14 8.23 13.97
N ALA A 11 -35.00 8.92 14.03
CA ALA A 11 -34.36 9.50 12.84
C ALA A 11 -33.87 8.42 11.87
N VAL A 12 -33.25 7.35 12.38
CA VAL A 12 -32.83 6.19 11.57
C VAL A 12 -34.05 5.48 10.97
N ARG A 13 -35.11 5.27 11.75
CA ARG A 13 -36.33 4.59 11.30
C ARG A 13 -37.12 5.43 10.28
N ALA A 14 -37.21 6.75 10.49
CA ALA A 14 -37.82 7.68 9.55
C ALA A 14 -37.00 7.85 8.27
N ALA A 15 -35.67 7.77 8.35
CA ALA A 15 -34.80 7.72 7.18
C ALA A 15 -34.97 6.41 6.40
N GLN A 16 -35.14 5.28 7.09
CA GLN A 16 -35.38 3.97 6.49
C GLN A 16 -36.78 3.86 5.85
N SER A 17 -37.82 4.41 6.47
CA SER A 17 -39.20 4.36 5.94
C SER A 17 -39.42 5.23 4.70
N ARG A 18 -38.58 6.25 4.47
CA ARG A 18 -38.61 7.09 3.26
C ARG A 18 -37.98 6.43 2.04
N GLN A 19 -37.21 5.36 2.23
CA GLN A 19 -36.61 4.63 1.12
C GLN A 19 -37.56 3.46 0.77
N GLY A 20 -38.23 3.54 -0.39
CA GLY A 20 -39.27 2.59 -0.82
C GLY A 20 -38.80 1.12 -0.95
N PRO A 21 -39.65 0.18 -1.41
CA PRO A 21 -39.37 -1.27 -1.40
C PRO A 21 -38.08 -1.75 -2.10
N GLN A 22 -37.45 -0.92 -2.94
CA GLN A 22 -36.10 -1.17 -3.46
C GLN A 22 -35.00 -1.08 -2.38
N ALA A 23 -35.21 -0.27 -1.34
CA ALA A 23 -34.31 -0.09 -0.22
C ALA A 23 -34.19 -1.33 0.67
N GLY A 24 -35.21 -2.18 0.72
CA GLY A 24 -35.16 -3.47 1.43
C GLY A 24 -34.19 -4.46 0.79
N ARG A 25 -34.05 -4.45 -0.55
CA ARG A 25 -33.05 -5.24 -1.27
C ARG A 25 -31.64 -4.68 -1.06
N VAL A 26 -31.50 -3.36 -1.15
CA VAL A 26 -30.27 -2.59 -0.88
C VAL A 26 -29.80 -2.84 0.57
N ALA A 27 -30.65 -2.66 1.58
CA ALA A 27 -30.29 -2.88 2.99
C ALA A 27 -29.84 -4.33 3.29
N ARG A 28 -30.42 -5.33 2.62
CA ARG A 28 -29.90 -6.71 2.67
C ARG A 28 -28.54 -6.86 1.98
N THR A 29 -28.28 -6.11 0.91
CA THR A 29 -26.99 -6.16 0.19
C THR A 29 -25.87 -5.37 0.86
N TYR A 30 -26.16 -4.33 1.63
CA TYR A 30 -25.10 -3.57 2.32
C TYR A 30 -24.60 -4.23 3.62
N GLY A 31 -25.17 -5.38 4.00
CA GLY A 31 -24.66 -6.17 5.13
C GLY A 31 -24.55 -5.41 6.45
N VAL A 32 -25.19 -4.23 6.56
CA VAL A 32 -25.42 -3.56 7.82
C VAL A 32 -26.53 -4.36 8.48
N GLY A 33 -26.17 -5.54 8.99
CA GLY A 33 -27.10 -6.46 9.61
C GLY A 33 -27.95 -5.69 10.61
N GLN A 34 -29.26 -5.89 10.55
CA GLN A 34 -30.20 -5.33 11.54
C GLN A 34 -29.73 -5.64 12.98
N ASP A 35 -28.95 -6.70 13.16
CA ASP A 35 -28.33 -7.08 14.43
C ASP A 35 -27.26 -6.09 14.92
N LEU A 36 -26.47 -5.48 14.03
CA LEU A 36 -25.46 -4.49 14.40
C LEU A 36 -26.08 -3.14 14.77
N THR A 37 -27.21 -2.78 14.16
CA THR A 37 -27.95 -1.58 14.55
C THR A 37 -28.65 -1.79 15.89
N LEU A 38 -29.26 -2.96 16.13
CA LEU A 38 -29.88 -3.28 17.41
C LEU A 38 -28.85 -3.35 18.54
N LEU A 39 -27.78 -4.14 18.39
CA LEU A 39 -26.72 -4.25 19.39
C LEU A 39 -26.10 -2.89 19.68
N GLY A 40 -25.94 -2.08 18.64
CA GLY A 40 -25.43 -0.74 18.80
C GLY A 40 -26.35 0.20 19.56
N VAL A 41 -27.64 0.18 19.24
CA VAL A 41 -28.65 0.95 19.98
C VAL A 41 -28.69 0.50 21.44
N VAL A 42 -28.73 -0.82 21.70
CA VAL A 42 -28.68 -1.37 23.06
C VAL A 42 -27.43 -0.89 23.79
N TRP A 43 -26.26 -0.94 23.15
CA TRP A 43 -25.01 -0.48 23.75
C TRP A 43 -25.03 1.00 24.13
N TYR A 44 -25.49 1.88 23.24
CA TYR A 44 -25.57 3.31 23.53
C TYR A 44 -26.67 3.66 24.55
N VAL A 45 -27.77 2.91 24.57
CA VAL A 45 -28.80 3.04 25.61
C VAL A 45 -28.23 2.65 26.97
N LEU A 46 -27.51 1.53 27.07
CA LEU A 46 -26.83 1.12 28.29
C LEU A 46 -25.76 2.14 28.71
N ALA A 47 -24.97 2.65 27.77
CA ALA A 47 -23.98 3.70 28.05
C ALA A 47 -24.62 4.99 28.57
N GLY A 48 -25.74 5.40 27.98
CA GLY A 48 -26.55 6.54 28.44
C GLY A 48 -27.17 6.30 29.81
N LEU A 49 -27.64 5.09 30.09
CA LEU A 49 -28.17 4.72 31.40
C LEU A 49 -27.08 4.79 32.48
N VAL A 50 -25.90 4.22 32.22
CA VAL A 50 -24.75 4.31 33.13
C VAL A 50 -24.38 5.76 33.39
N LEU A 51 -24.36 6.61 32.35
CA LEU A 51 -24.10 8.04 32.49
C LEU A 51 -25.12 8.74 33.39
N VAL A 52 -26.42 8.46 33.21
CA VAL A 52 -27.49 9.05 34.02
C VAL A 52 -27.40 8.57 35.47
N LEU A 53 -27.18 7.27 35.70
CA LEU A 53 -27.01 6.72 37.05
C LEU A 53 -25.81 7.36 37.75
N ASN A 54 -24.70 7.59 37.04
CA ASN A 54 -23.54 8.29 37.59
C ASN A 54 -23.84 9.74 37.96
N LEU A 55 -24.59 10.46 37.12
CA LEU A 55 -25.00 11.83 37.41
C LEU A 55 -25.91 11.91 38.64
N VAL A 56 -26.86 10.98 38.77
CA VAL A 56 -27.77 10.91 39.92
C VAL A 56 -27.00 10.58 41.19
N ALA A 57 -26.13 9.58 41.16
CA ALA A 57 -25.34 9.16 42.32
C ALA A 57 -24.35 10.26 42.77
N HIS A 58 -23.74 10.98 41.82
CA HIS A 58 -22.90 12.14 42.10
C HIS A 58 -23.72 13.27 42.77
N SER A 59 -24.92 13.55 42.25
CA SER A 59 -25.79 14.60 42.83
C SER A 59 -26.32 14.27 44.22
N ALA A 60 -26.46 12.98 44.54
CA ALA A 60 -26.93 12.50 45.84
C ALA A 60 -25.84 12.52 46.92
N GLY A 61 -24.57 12.65 46.55
CA GLY A 61 -23.43 12.55 47.48
C GLY A 61 -23.18 11.12 47.99
N ASP A 62 -23.78 10.12 47.36
CA ASP A 62 -23.78 8.72 47.82
C ASP A 62 -22.51 7.95 47.41
N LEU A 63 -21.65 8.52 46.57
CA LEU A 63 -20.44 7.84 46.09
C LEU A 63 -19.20 8.33 46.85
N ALA A 64 -18.48 7.39 47.44
CA ALA A 64 -17.10 7.63 47.84
C ALA A 64 -16.31 8.14 46.61
N ALA A 65 -15.51 9.21 46.76
CA ALA A 65 -14.85 9.91 45.65
C ALA A 65 -14.10 9.00 44.65
N GLY A 66 -13.60 7.83 45.08
CA GLY A 66 -12.97 6.84 44.21
C GLY A 66 -13.93 6.07 43.29
N ALA A 67 -15.17 5.82 43.73
CA ALA A 67 -16.17 5.10 42.94
C ALA A 67 -16.67 5.95 41.76
N GLU A 68 -16.77 7.26 41.94
CA GLU A 68 -17.17 8.20 40.87
C GLU A 68 -16.21 8.14 39.68
N ALA A 69 -14.90 8.19 39.94
CA ALA A 69 -13.89 8.17 38.89
C ALA A 69 -13.93 6.88 38.05
N VAL A 70 -14.12 5.72 38.70
CA VAL A 70 -14.24 4.42 38.04
C VAL A 70 -15.46 4.39 37.13
N TRP A 71 -16.60 4.88 37.63
CA TRP A 71 -17.84 4.92 36.88
C TRP A 71 -17.80 5.87 35.68
N TRP A 72 -17.16 7.03 35.82
CA TRP A 72 -16.89 7.94 34.69
C TRP A 72 -15.98 7.31 33.65
N LEU A 73 -14.95 6.56 34.08
CA LEU A 73 -14.08 5.81 33.18
C LEU A 73 -14.87 4.72 32.43
N VAL A 74 -15.73 3.96 33.12
CA VAL A 74 -16.61 2.95 32.49
C VAL A 74 -17.51 3.61 31.45
N ALA A 75 -18.18 4.71 31.79
CA ALA A 75 -19.02 5.45 30.84
C ALA A 75 -18.21 5.91 29.62
N ALA A 76 -17.03 6.50 29.82
CA ALA A 76 -16.14 6.94 28.74
C ALA A 76 -15.71 5.77 27.83
N LEU A 77 -15.39 4.62 28.40
CA LEU A 77 -15.05 3.40 27.66
C LEU A 77 -16.24 2.86 26.87
N MET A 78 -17.46 2.99 27.38
CA MET A 78 -18.67 2.61 26.65
C MET A 78 -18.97 3.53 25.46
N PHE A 79 -18.72 4.84 25.57
CA PHE A 79 -18.89 5.78 24.46
C PHE A 79 -17.76 5.72 23.41
N ALA A 80 -16.59 5.22 23.80
CA ALA A 80 -15.43 5.09 22.91
C ALA A 80 -14.79 3.69 23.01
N PRO A 81 -15.54 2.62 22.66
CA PRO A 81 -15.13 1.24 22.90
C PRO A 81 -13.81 0.91 22.20
N TRP A 82 -13.60 1.41 20.98
CA TRP A 82 -12.35 1.24 20.27
C TRP A 82 -11.15 1.87 20.99
N THR A 83 -11.34 3.04 21.60
CA THR A 83 -10.25 3.72 22.33
C THR A 83 -9.86 2.90 23.56
N GLY A 84 -10.84 2.36 24.29
CA GLY A 84 -10.60 1.41 25.38
C GLY A 84 -9.84 0.18 24.94
N VAL A 85 -10.32 -0.51 23.91
CA VAL A 85 -9.66 -1.71 23.36
C VAL A 85 -8.23 -1.40 22.91
N ARG A 86 -8.04 -0.30 22.18
CA ARG A 86 -6.74 0.09 21.63
C ARG A 86 -5.70 0.42 22.70
N HIS A 87 -6.10 1.09 23.78
CA HIS A 87 -5.15 1.58 24.79
C HIS A 87 -5.00 0.66 25.99
N LEU A 88 -6.00 -0.18 26.27
CA LEU A 88 -5.98 -1.09 27.42
C LEU A 88 -5.73 -2.54 27.01
N VAL A 89 -6.45 -3.04 26.00
CA VAL A 89 -6.48 -4.49 25.70
C VAL A 89 -5.42 -4.90 24.67
N VAL A 90 -5.25 -4.09 23.61
CA VAL A 90 -4.25 -4.33 22.57
C VAL A 90 -2.83 -4.39 23.14
N PRO A 91 -2.39 -3.46 24.02
CA PRO A 91 -1.04 -3.51 24.60
C PRO A 91 -0.79 -4.74 25.50
N LEU A 92 -1.85 -5.35 26.03
CA LEU A 92 -1.76 -6.58 26.84
C LEU A 92 -1.53 -7.84 25.99
N GLY A 93 -1.56 -7.75 24.65
CA GLY A 93 -1.27 -8.88 23.79
C GLY A 93 -2.33 -9.99 23.82
N MET A 94 -3.58 -9.63 24.11
CA MET A 94 -4.73 -10.55 24.27
C MET A 94 -5.66 -10.51 23.04
N PRO A 95 -5.35 -11.25 21.95
CA PRO A 95 -6.06 -11.11 20.67
C PRO A 95 -7.54 -11.47 20.72
N ARG A 96 -7.91 -12.54 21.45
CA ARG A 96 -9.31 -12.97 21.58
C ARG A 96 -10.14 -11.93 22.34
N LEU A 97 -9.60 -11.41 23.43
CA LEU A 97 -10.27 -10.39 24.23
C LEU A 97 -10.43 -9.10 23.43
N ALA A 98 -9.37 -8.67 22.72
CA ALA A 98 -9.41 -7.50 21.85
C ALA A 98 -10.48 -7.64 20.74
N TYR A 99 -10.60 -8.83 20.13
CA TYR A 99 -11.64 -9.12 19.13
C TYR A 99 -13.05 -8.93 19.67
N TRP A 100 -13.35 -9.53 20.82
CA TRP A 100 -14.70 -9.50 21.40
C TRP A 100 -15.05 -8.12 21.96
N LEU A 101 -14.11 -7.46 22.64
CA LEU A 101 -14.34 -6.11 23.16
C LEU A 101 -14.40 -5.04 22.07
N ALA A 102 -13.89 -5.33 20.87
CA ALA A 102 -14.10 -4.49 19.68
C ALA A 102 -15.44 -4.79 18.96
N ALA A 103 -16.36 -5.54 19.56
CA ALA A 103 -17.68 -5.81 18.99
C ALA A 103 -18.66 -4.63 19.00
N PRO A 104 -18.76 -3.80 20.08
CA PRO A 104 -19.70 -2.68 20.12
C PRO A 104 -19.48 -1.70 18.97
N PRO A 105 -20.52 -1.08 18.39
CA PRO A 105 -20.36 -0.17 17.25
C PRO A 105 -19.44 1.01 17.58
N ASP A 106 -18.74 1.53 16.58
CA ASP A 106 -17.85 2.68 16.72
C ASP A 106 -18.02 3.53 15.46
N LEU A 107 -18.18 4.84 15.66
CA LEU A 107 -18.42 5.79 14.58
C LEU A 107 -17.32 5.75 13.50
N ARG A 108 -16.09 5.37 13.87
CA ARG A 108 -14.93 5.28 12.96
C ARG A 108 -15.01 4.08 12.02
N PHE A 109 -15.83 3.08 12.35
CA PHE A 109 -15.94 1.80 11.64
C PHE A 109 -17.39 1.42 11.35
N LEU A 110 -18.31 2.39 11.22
CA LEU A 110 -19.77 2.12 11.10
C LEU A 110 -20.13 1.12 10.00
N ARG A 111 -19.34 1.09 8.93
CA ARG A 111 -19.58 0.18 7.82
C ARG A 111 -18.92 -1.17 8.05
N ASP A 112 -17.85 -1.28 8.83
CA ASP A 112 -16.97 -2.45 8.88
C ASP A 112 -16.74 -2.97 10.31
N GLY A 113 -17.83 -3.40 10.96
CA GLY A 113 -17.78 -3.92 12.32
C GLY A 113 -16.92 -5.18 12.46
N THR A 114 -16.97 -6.09 11.48
CA THR A 114 -16.20 -7.34 11.53
C THR A 114 -14.72 -7.11 11.25
N GLY A 115 -14.36 -6.29 10.25
CA GLY A 115 -12.98 -5.92 9.98
C GLY A 115 -12.33 -5.23 11.18
N ARG A 116 -13.08 -4.41 11.94
CA ARG A 116 -12.58 -3.80 13.19
C ARG A 116 -12.25 -4.84 14.27
N LYS A 117 -13.10 -5.85 14.48
CA LYS A 117 -12.82 -6.93 15.46
C LYS A 117 -11.54 -7.66 15.09
N ALA A 118 -11.40 -8.04 13.83
CA ALA A 118 -10.21 -8.71 13.32
C ALA A 118 -8.97 -7.82 13.42
N LEU A 119 -9.09 -6.53 13.12
CA LEU A 119 -8.02 -5.55 13.28
C LEU A 119 -7.53 -5.46 14.72
N ALA A 120 -8.44 -5.37 15.71
CA ALA A 120 -8.06 -5.33 17.12
C ALA A 120 -7.27 -6.58 17.52
N ALA A 121 -7.71 -7.75 17.06
CA ALA A 121 -7.02 -9.02 17.32
C ALA A 121 -5.63 -9.07 16.70
N ALA A 122 -5.51 -8.73 15.41
CA ALA A 122 -4.24 -8.69 14.69
C ALA A 122 -3.26 -7.70 15.34
N TRP A 123 -3.76 -6.52 15.74
CA TRP A 123 -2.95 -5.51 16.41
C TRP A 123 -2.46 -5.98 17.77
N ALA A 124 -3.29 -6.67 18.55
CA ALA A 124 -2.89 -7.23 19.83
C ALA A 124 -1.79 -8.29 19.68
N LEU A 125 -1.78 -9.08 18.59
CA LEU A 125 -0.70 -10.04 18.35
C LEU A 125 0.68 -9.34 18.24
N LEU A 126 0.74 -8.15 17.65
CA LEU A 126 1.98 -7.37 17.51
C LEU A 126 2.54 -6.82 18.83
N TYR A 127 1.73 -6.72 19.88
CA TYR A 127 2.18 -6.23 21.20
C TYR A 127 2.68 -7.34 22.13
N ARG A 128 2.61 -8.60 21.70
CA ARG A 128 3.12 -9.73 22.48
C ARG A 128 4.64 -9.72 22.49
N ARG A 129 5.23 -10.06 23.63
CA ARG A 129 6.69 -10.26 23.75
C ARG A 129 7.18 -11.54 23.07
N SER A 130 6.31 -12.53 22.93
CA SER A 130 6.61 -13.81 22.28
C SER A 130 5.87 -13.90 20.94
N PRO A 131 6.45 -14.60 19.94
CA PRO A 131 5.78 -14.88 18.68
C PRO A 131 4.38 -15.46 18.88
N PRO A 132 3.42 -15.16 17.99
CA PRO A 132 2.07 -15.69 18.09
C PRO A 132 2.10 -17.21 17.95
N THR A 133 1.34 -17.91 18.80
CA THR A 133 1.24 -19.37 18.70
C THR A 133 0.47 -19.77 17.43
N PRO A 134 0.77 -20.94 16.81
CA PRO A 134 0.03 -21.40 15.63
C PRO A 134 -1.49 -21.45 15.84
N LYS A 135 -1.95 -21.79 17.05
CA LYS A 135 -3.38 -21.80 17.42
C LYS A 135 -4.02 -20.40 17.41
N GLN A 136 -3.27 -19.36 17.74
CA GLN A 136 -3.77 -17.98 17.70
C GLN A 136 -3.86 -17.46 16.27
N VAL A 137 -2.84 -17.76 15.47
CA VAL A 137 -2.80 -17.46 14.04
C VAL A 137 -3.97 -18.13 13.33
N ALA A 138 -4.10 -19.45 13.41
CA ALA A 138 -5.18 -20.21 12.78
C ALA A 138 -6.58 -19.76 13.24
N TRP A 139 -6.73 -19.39 14.52
CA TRP A 139 -7.98 -18.85 15.02
C TRP A 139 -8.35 -17.52 14.34
N LEU A 140 -7.37 -16.61 14.15
CA LEU A 140 -7.61 -15.32 13.52
C LEU A 140 -7.79 -15.45 12.00
N GLU A 141 -7.03 -16.32 11.34
CA GLU A 141 -7.21 -16.64 9.90
C GLU A 141 -8.61 -17.14 9.63
N ARG A 142 -9.13 -18.07 10.46
CA ARG A 142 -10.52 -18.51 10.36
C ARG A 142 -11.50 -17.35 10.54
N LYS A 143 -11.27 -16.45 11.51
CA LYS A 143 -12.11 -15.25 11.69
C LYS A 143 -12.03 -14.27 10.53
N LEU A 144 -10.90 -14.22 9.82
CA LEU A 144 -10.71 -13.41 8.61
C LEU A 144 -11.35 -14.07 7.39
N GLY A 145 -11.45 -15.40 7.33
CA GLY A 145 -12.13 -16.17 6.28
C GLY A 145 -13.66 -16.21 6.43
N GLU A 146 -14.18 -16.01 7.65
CA GLU A 146 -15.63 -15.84 7.88
C GLU A 146 -16.19 -14.56 7.21
N VAL A 147 -15.33 -13.63 6.80
CA VAL A 147 -15.74 -12.37 6.14
C VAL A 147 -15.55 -12.51 4.64
N GLN A 148 -16.66 -12.57 3.91
CA GLN A 148 -16.62 -12.68 2.45
C GLN A 148 -16.12 -11.40 1.79
N GLU A 149 -16.63 -10.22 2.18
CA GLU A 149 -16.31 -8.96 1.51
C GLU A 149 -14.96 -8.36 1.95
N LEU A 150 -14.05 -8.12 1.00
CA LEU A 150 -12.77 -7.50 1.23
C LEU A 150 -12.92 -5.99 1.43
N ARG A 151 -12.89 -5.58 2.70
CA ARG A 151 -12.93 -4.17 3.11
C ARG A 151 -11.53 -3.68 3.52
N PRO A 152 -11.27 -2.36 3.48
CA PRO A 152 -9.96 -1.82 3.85
C PRO A 152 -9.51 -2.21 5.27
N THR A 153 -10.42 -2.27 6.24
CA THR A 153 -10.05 -2.67 7.61
C THR A 153 -9.65 -4.14 7.69
N LEU A 154 -10.34 -5.00 6.94
CA LEU A 154 -10.01 -6.42 6.84
C LEU A 154 -8.65 -6.64 6.16
N LEU A 155 -8.37 -5.89 5.09
CA LEU A 155 -7.07 -5.94 4.41
C LEU A 155 -5.93 -5.48 5.32
N LEU A 156 -6.13 -4.41 6.11
CA LEU A 156 -5.17 -4.02 7.16
C LEU A 156 -5.01 -5.12 8.21
N ALA A 157 -6.10 -5.76 8.66
CA ALA A 157 -6.03 -6.83 9.65
C ALA A 157 -5.22 -8.03 9.13
N ARG A 158 -5.42 -8.43 7.87
CA ARG A 158 -4.59 -9.46 7.20
C ARG A 158 -3.13 -9.03 7.09
N GLY A 159 -2.87 -7.78 6.73
CA GLY A 159 -1.51 -7.21 6.69
C GLY A 159 -0.82 -7.28 8.05
N LEU A 160 -1.48 -6.84 9.13
CA LEU A 160 -0.91 -6.90 10.49
C LEU A 160 -0.72 -8.33 11.00
N LEU A 161 -1.57 -9.28 10.59
CA LEU A 161 -1.37 -10.70 10.89
C LEU A 161 -0.12 -11.24 10.18
N ALA A 162 0.10 -10.90 8.91
CA ALA A 162 1.32 -11.26 8.20
C ALA A 162 2.58 -10.70 8.89
N VAL A 163 2.53 -9.44 9.37
CA VAL A 163 3.60 -8.88 10.22
C VAL A 163 3.83 -9.70 11.48
N ALA A 164 2.75 -10.11 12.17
CA ALA A 164 2.88 -10.92 13.38
C ALA A 164 3.46 -12.32 13.12
N GLN A 165 3.29 -12.85 11.90
CA GLN A 165 3.87 -14.11 11.43
C GLN A 165 5.32 -13.95 10.96
N GLY A 166 5.85 -12.73 10.82
CA GLY A 166 7.16 -12.44 10.24
C GLY A 166 7.18 -12.41 8.70
N ASP A 167 6.03 -12.48 8.03
CA ASP A 167 5.92 -12.38 6.57
C ASP A 167 5.76 -10.92 6.15
N GLU A 168 6.87 -10.20 6.18
CA GLU A 168 6.91 -8.77 5.85
C GLU A 168 6.62 -8.48 4.38
N ALA A 169 6.97 -9.39 3.47
CA ALA A 169 6.72 -9.24 2.05
C ALA A 169 5.21 -9.25 1.78
N ARG A 170 4.48 -10.22 2.34
CA ARG A 170 3.03 -10.27 2.23
C ARG A 170 2.37 -9.08 2.92
N ALA A 171 2.84 -8.70 4.10
CA ALA A 171 2.34 -7.51 4.80
C ALA A 171 2.45 -6.25 3.94
N ARG A 172 3.62 -6.02 3.32
CA ARG A 172 3.86 -4.87 2.44
C ARG A 172 2.86 -4.83 1.29
N VAL A 173 2.71 -5.93 0.56
CA VAL A 173 1.78 -6.02 -0.57
C VAL A 173 0.34 -5.69 -0.15
N LEU A 174 -0.13 -6.23 0.97
CA LEU A 174 -1.50 -5.98 1.46
C LEU A 174 -1.69 -4.53 1.91
N LEU A 175 -0.71 -3.96 2.62
CA LEU A 175 -0.80 -2.61 3.16
C LEU A 175 -0.64 -1.52 2.09
N GLU A 176 0.21 -1.73 1.10
CA GLU A 176 0.31 -0.85 -0.07
C GLU A 176 -0.98 -0.81 -0.87
N GLY A 177 -1.72 -1.91 -0.89
CA GLY A 177 -3.04 -1.98 -1.50
C GLY A 177 -4.04 -0.96 -0.96
N LEU A 178 -3.93 -0.55 0.30
CA LEU A 178 -4.95 0.30 0.94
C LEU A 178 -5.11 1.68 0.30
N ASP A 179 -4.13 2.13 -0.50
CA ASP A 179 -4.17 3.41 -1.22
C ASP A 179 -5.16 3.44 -2.39
N THR A 180 -5.58 2.30 -2.92
CA THR A 180 -6.46 2.22 -4.09
C THR A 180 -7.94 2.29 -3.73
N PHE A 181 -8.28 2.00 -2.48
CA PHE A 181 -9.65 2.14 -2.00
C PHE A 181 -10.01 3.63 -1.88
N ASP A 182 -11.29 3.95 -2.12
CA ASP A 182 -11.75 5.30 -1.83
C ASP A 182 -11.62 5.60 -0.33
N LYS A 183 -10.99 6.73 -0.06
CA LYS A 183 -10.90 7.44 1.23
C LYS A 183 -12.24 7.60 1.95
N ARG A 184 -13.39 7.58 1.25
CA ARG A 184 -14.73 7.59 1.85
C ARG A 184 -15.14 6.23 2.47
N VAL A 185 -14.66 5.11 1.92
CA VAL A 185 -14.85 3.78 2.56
C VAL A 185 -13.72 3.49 3.53
N CYS A 186 -12.49 3.90 3.21
CA CYS A 186 -11.32 3.59 4.00
C CYS A 186 -11.22 4.48 5.25
N PRO A 187 -11.39 3.94 6.47
CA PRO A 187 -11.30 4.75 7.68
C PRO A 187 -9.94 5.47 7.76
N PRO A 188 -9.87 6.75 8.17
CA PRO A 188 -8.60 7.47 8.25
C PRO A 188 -7.54 6.78 9.13
N LEU A 189 -7.99 6.05 10.16
CA LEU A 189 -7.12 5.26 11.01
C LEU A 189 -6.43 4.11 10.24
N VAL A 190 -7.14 3.47 9.31
CA VAL A 190 -6.62 2.37 8.50
C VAL A 190 -5.46 2.87 7.63
N LEU A 191 -5.69 3.94 6.85
CA LEU A 191 -4.65 4.57 6.03
C LEU A 191 -3.46 5.06 6.87
N ARG A 192 -3.72 5.74 8.01
CA ARG A 192 -2.64 6.22 8.89
C ARG A 192 -1.76 5.07 9.37
N THR A 193 -2.37 3.96 9.77
CA THR A 193 -1.64 2.81 10.31
C THR A 193 -0.80 2.15 9.21
N ALA A 194 -1.40 1.88 8.06
CA ALA A 194 -0.72 1.30 6.91
C ALA A 194 0.43 2.17 6.40
N SER A 195 0.18 3.46 6.12
CA SER A 195 1.24 4.38 5.67
C SER A 195 2.36 4.52 6.69
N THR A 196 2.05 4.55 7.99
CA THR A 196 3.09 4.64 9.03
C THR A 196 3.94 3.38 9.07
N TRP A 197 3.33 2.21 8.94
CA TRP A 197 4.07 0.94 8.87
C TRP A 197 4.97 0.87 7.64
N LEU A 198 4.42 1.18 6.45
CA LEU A 198 5.18 1.18 5.18
C LEU A 198 6.35 2.16 5.23
N ALA A 199 6.13 3.37 5.74
CA ALA A 199 7.18 4.37 5.87
C ALA A 199 8.24 3.98 6.92
N ALA A 200 7.85 3.30 7.99
CA ALA A 200 8.81 2.77 8.97
C ALA A 200 9.66 1.65 8.37
N GLN A 201 9.05 0.72 7.62
CA GLN A 201 9.76 -0.36 6.94
C GLN A 201 10.74 0.18 5.89
N ALA A 202 10.32 1.15 5.07
CA ALA A 202 11.22 1.79 4.10
C ALA A 202 12.39 2.50 4.81
N ALA A 203 12.13 3.16 5.95
CA ALA A 203 13.18 3.78 6.75
C ALA A 203 14.17 2.75 7.34
N GLU A 204 13.69 1.60 7.78
CA GLU A 204 14.52 0.48 8.26
C GLU A 204 15.42 -0.08 7.15
N ALA A 205 14.90 -0.18 5.93
CA ALA A 205 15.68 -0.57 4.74
C ALA A 205 16.64 0.54 4.23
N GLY A 206 16.59 1.75 4.81
CA GLY A 206 17.38 2.89 4.36
C GLY A 206 16.87 3.57 3.07
N ASP A 207 15.70 3.18 2.57
CA ASP A 207 15.06 3.78 1.38
C ASP A 207 14.32 5.08 1.75
N TRP A 208 15.10 6.12 2.01
CA TRP A 208 14.58 7.42 2.44
C TRP A 208 13.76 8.13 1.36
N GLU A 209 13.98 7.83 0.07
CA GLU A 209 13.18 8.39 -1.01
C GLU A 209 11.75 7.85 -0.97
N ARG A 210 11.61 6.53 -0.82
CA ARG A 210 10.31 5.88 -0.64
C ARG A 210 9.59 6.39 0.60
N VAL A 211 10.30 6.63 1.71
CA VAL A 211 9.70 7.26 2.91
C VAL A 211 9.04 8.59 2.56
N LEU A 212 9.71 9.45 1.80
CA LEU A 212 9.15 10.74 1.39
C LEU A 212 7.94 10.59 0.48
N GLN A 213 8.01 9.66 -0.48
CA GLN A 213 6.89 9.36 -1.38
C GLN A 213 5.66 8.91 -0.59
N LEU A 214 5.84 7.94 0.32
CA LEU A 214 4.77 7.42 1.19
C LEU A 214 4.20 8.50 2.11
N CYS A 215 5.04 9.37 2.67
CA CYS A 215 4.59 10.47 3.52
C CYS A 215 3.81 11.54 2.73
N ALA A 216 4.16 11.78 1.47
CA ALA A 216 3.45 12.73 0.60
C ALA A 216 2.08 12.21 0.17
N GLN A 217 1.96 10.90 -0.08
CA GLN A 217 0.70 10.23 -0.45
C GLN A 217 -0.22 9.98 0.77
N GLY A 218 0.38 9.85 1.96
CA GLY A 218 -0.31 9.53 3.19
C GLY A 218 -1.29 10.60 3.69
N PRO A 219 -2.11 10.26 4.69
CA PRO A 219 -3.08 11.18 5.27
C PRO A 219 -2.40 12.40 5.90
N ARG A 220 -2.85 13.59 5.48
CA ARG A 220 -2.44 14.88 6.07
C ARG A 220 -2.76 14.84 7.58
N ARG A 221 -1.82 15.32 8.41
CA ARG A 221 -1.91 15.32 9.89
C ARG A 221 -1.74 13.94 10.55
N CYS A 222 -0.74 13.18 10.13
CA CYS A 222 -0.23 12.04 10.91
C CYS A 222 1.12 12.43 11.54
N PRO A 223 1.22 12.63 12.87
CA PRO A 223 2.45 13.05 13.52
C PRO A 223 3.65 12.14 13.24
N ASN A 224 3.43 10.82 13.15
CA ASN A 224 4.49 9.86 12.81
C ASN A 224 5.00 10.02 11.38
N LEU A 225 4.11 10.18 10.39
CA LEU A 225 4.54 10.43 9.01
C LEU A 225 5.23 11.78 8.87
N TRP A 226 4.79 12.79 9.64
CA TRP A 226 5.44 14.08 9.68
C TRP A 226 6.87 14.01 10.23
N LEU A 227 7.09 13.22 11.29
CA LEU A 227 8.43 12.92 11.80
C LEU A 227 9.26 12.12 10.77
N LEU A 228 8.72 11.04 10.20
CA LEU A 228 9.43 10.20 9.23
C LEU A 228 9.85 10.99 7.98
N SER A 229 8.98 11.87 7.47
CA SER A 229 9.31 12.77 6.36
C SER A 229 10.46 13.72 6.72
N ALA A 230 10.52 14.18 7.97
CA ALA A 230 11.58 15.03 8.49
C ALA A 230 12.93 14.29 8.52
N LEU A 231 12.91 13.06 9.03
CA LEU A 231 14.07 12.17 9.12
C LEU A 231 14.60 11.84 7.72
N ALA A 232 13.72 11.44 6.81
CA ALA A 232 14.07 11.12 5.42
C ALA A 232 14.65 12.33 4.66
N SER A 233 14.05 13.51 4.82
CA SER A 233 14.57 14.74 4.19
C SER A 233 15.99 15.06 4.65
N ARG A 234 16.31 14.77 5.92
CA ARG A 234 17.64 14.98 6.47
C ARG A 234 18.61 13.90 6.01
N ALA A 235 18.21 12.62 6.04
CA ALA A 235 19.02 11.50 5.57
C ALA A 235 19.44 11.66 4.09
N LEU A 236 18.57 12.23 3.25
CA LEU A 236 18.85 12.55 1.85
C LEU A 236 19.60 13.87 1.64
N GLY A 237 19.99 14.59 2.70
CA GLY A 237 20.71 15.87 2.58
C GLY A 237 19.93 16.97 1.84
N LYS A 238 18.59 16.94 1.84
CA LYS A 238 17.80 17.93 1.09
C LYS A 238 18.10 19.35 1.59
N ARG A 239 18.22 20.32 0.68
CA ARG A 239 18.55 21.73 1.00
C ARG A 239 17.65 22.38 2.07
N ARG A 240 16.39 21.93 2.16
CA ARG A 240 15.40 22.38 3.16
C ARG A 240 15.18 21.36 4.29
N ALA A 241 16.19 20.55 4.59
CA ALA A 241 16.11 19.58 5.69
C ALA A 241 15.92 20.28 7.04
N PRO A 242 15.11 19.71 7.94
CA PRO A 242 14.87 20.29 9.26
C PRO A 242 16.16 20.32 10.10
N SER A 243 16.28 21.36 10.92
CA SER A 243 17.35 21.47 11.91
C SER A 243 17.22 20.39 12.99
N PRO A 244 18.31 20.03 13.70
CA PRO A 244 18.24 19.07 14.81
C PRO A 244 17.19 19.44 15.86
N ALA A 245 17.09 20.71 16.24
CA ALA A 245 16.07 21.20 17.17
C ALA A 245 14.65 20.97 16.65
N SER A 246 14.40 21.20 15.36
CA SER A 246 13.10 20.92 14.75
C SER A 246 12.77 19.43 14.75
N LEU A 247 13.76 18.54 14.60
CA LEU A 247 13.53 17.08 14.69
C LEU A 247 13.11 16.65 16.10
N TRP A 248 13.76 17.18 17.13
CA TRP A 248 13.37 16.89 18.52
C TRP A 248 11.95 17.38 18.85
N ALA A 249 11.57 18.58 18.40
CA ALA A 249 10.20 19.06 18.55
C ALA A 249 9.17 18.16 17.84
N ARG A 250 9.49 17.71 16.61
CA ARG A 250 8.66 16.75 15.85
C ARG A 250 8.52 15.42 16.57
N TRP A 251 9.60 14.92 17.17
CA TRP A 251 9.62 13.66 17.91
C TRP A 251 8.73 13.69 19.15
N VAL A 252 8.76 14.78 19.92
CA VAL A 252 7.86 14.97 21.08
C VAL A 252 6.40 14.95 20.64
N LEU A 253 6.05 15.62 19.55
CA LEU A 253 4.69 15.69 19.02
C LEU A 253 4.21 14.39 18.35
N ALA A 254 5.14 13.57 17.83
CA ALA A 254 4.80 12.30 17.19
C ALA A 254 4.26 11.26 18.19
N GLY A 255 4.72 11.32 19.45
CA GLY A 255 4.45 10.30 20.45
C GLY A 255 5.27 9.03 20.21
N GLY A 256 5.09 8.01 21.06
CA GLY A 256 5.87 6.77 20.95
C GLY A 256 7.38 6.98 21.16
N TRP A 257 7.75 8.05 21.85
CA TRP A 257 9.10 8.53 22.17
C TRP A 257 10.18 7.45 22.26
N TRP A 258 10.00 6.43 23.10
CA TRP A 258 10.98 5.35 23.28
C TRP A 258 11.33 4.57 22.00
N ARG A 259 10.35 4.37 21.10
CA ARG A 259 10.53 3.54 19.89
C ARG A 259 11.31 4.26 18.79
N THR A 260 11.18 5.58 18.72
CA THR A 260 11.78 6.40 17.66
C THR A 260 12.99 7.19 18.13
N PHE A 261 13.30 7.17 19.43
CA PHE A 261 14.42 7.90 20.03
C PHE A 261 15.77 7.56 19.37
N GLY A 262 16.05 6.28 19.14
CA GLY A 262 17.31 5.83 18.54
C GLY A 262 17.53 6.43 17.14
N PHE A 263 16.52 6.34 16.28
CA PHE A 263 16.52 6.91 14.93
C PHE A 263 16.70 8.43 14.93
N VAL A 264 15.93 9.13 15.78
CA VAL A 264 16.02 10.59 15.89
C VAL A 264 17.40 11.01 16.37
N ARG A 265 17.94 10.34 17.40
CA ARG A 265 19.27 10.63 17.94
C ARG A 265 20.36 10.42 16.89
N GLN A 266 20.28 9.36 16.09
CA GLN A 266 21.24 9.08 15.02
C GLN A 266 21.20 10.16 13.95
N LEU A 267 20.01 10.48 13.42
CA LEU A 267 19.85 11.43 12.32
C LEU A 267 19.95 12.89 12.77
N ALA A 268 19.73 13.22 14.05
CA ALA A 268 19.92 14.57 14.57
C ALA A 268 21.40 14.99 14.65
N ARG A 269 22.35 14.04 14.56
CA ARG A 269 23.78 14.37 14.47
C ARG A 269 24.06 15.17 13.18
N PRO A 270 25.12 16.01 13.17
CA PRO A 270 25.61 16.59 11.92
C PRO A 270 25.96 15.44 10.97
N LEU A 271 25.38 15.41 9.78
CA LEU A 271 25.80 14.44 8.77
C LEU A 271 27.20 14.86 8.30
N PRO A 272 28.17 13.93 8.25
CA PRO A 272 29.42 14.20 7.56
C PRO A 272 29.08 14.58 6.12
N TRP A 273 29.77 15.59 5.59
CA TRP A 273 29.63 15.98 4.19
C TRP A 273 29.83 14.74 3.31
N PRO A 274 29.04 14.58 2.23
CA PRO A 274 29.15 13.40 1.38
C PRO A 274 30.59 13.26 0.91
N GLU A 275 31.16 12.06 1.09
CA GLU A 275 32.47 11.73 0.53
C GLU A 275 32.43 11.99 -0.98
N PRO A 276 33.52 12.52 -1.56
CA PRO A 276 33.58 12.78 -3.00
C PRO A 276 33.29 11.48 -3.76
N THR A 277 32.40 11.58 -4.75
CA THR A 277 32.08 10.50 -5.67
C THR A 277 33.38 9.84 -6.16
N PRO A 278 33.51 8.49 -6.08
CA PRO A 278 34.73 7.82 -6.54
C PRO A 278 35.08 8.30 -7.95
N ALA A 279 36.36 8.62 -8.16
CA ALA A 279 36.86 9.14 -9.42
C ALA A 279 36.42 8.21 -10.57
N ALA A 280 36.01 8.82 -11.70
CA ALA A 280 35.57 8.06 -12.86
C ALA A 280 36.68 7.08 -13.29
N PRO A 281 36.35 5.80 -13.55
CA PRO A 281 37.37 4.84 -13.98
C PRO A 281 38.05 5.32 -15.27
N THR A 282 39.39 5.32 -15.26
CA THR A 282 40.22 5.66 -16.41
C THR A 282 40.79 4.38 -17.04
N GLY A 283 40.66 4.20 -18.35
CA GLY A 283 41.18 3.02 -19.04
C GLY A 283 40.62 2.86 -20.46
N ALA A 284 40.83 1.69 -21.05
CA ALA A 284 40.26 1.33 -22.35
C ALA A 284 38.71 1.42 -22.32
N PRO A 285 38.04 1.83 -23.42
CA PRO A 285 36.61 2.07 -23.44
C PRO A 285 35.76 0.92 -22.88
N GLU A 286 36.09 -0.32 -23.23
CA GLU A 286 35.41 -1.53 -22.77
C GLU A 286 35.63 -1.81 -21.28
N THR A 287 36.82 -1.48 -20.75
CA THR A 287 37.11 -1.62 -19.31
C THR A 287 36.30 -0.62 -18.51
N VAL A 288 36.17 0.61 -19.01
CA VAL A 288 35.33 1.65 -18.40
C VAL A 288 33.86 1.25 -18.44
N ALA A 289 33.36 0.78 -19.59
CA ALA A 289 31.99 0.30 -19.73
C ALA A 289 31.68 -0.86 -18.77
N PHE A 290 32.58 -1.85 -18.69
CA PHE A 290 32.41 -2.99 -17.79
C PHE A 290 32.48 -2.59 -16.31
N ALA A 291 33.43 -1.74 -15.92
CA ALA A 291 33.56 -1.25 -14.55
C ALA A 291 32.31 -0.48 -14.11
N LEU A 292 31.75 0.37 -14.97
CA LEU A 292 30.51 1.08 -14.69
C LEU A 292 29.30 0.14 -14.65
N HIS A 293 29.24 -0.87 -15.52
CA HIS A 293 28.19 -1.89 -15.49
C HIS A 293 28.22 -2.67 -14.17
N VAL A 294 29.39 -3.17 -13.75
CA VAL A 294 29.55 -3.85 -12.45
C VAL A 294 29.25 -2.91 -11.29
N GLY A 295 29.66 -1.64 -11.38
CA GLY A 295 29.32 -0.61 -10.42
C GLY A 295 27.82 -0.43 -10.26
N LEU A 296 27.08 -0.38 -11.37
CA LEU A 296 25.62 -0.28 -11.40
C LEU A 296 24.93 -1.53 -10.84
N TRP A 297 25.54 -2.71 -10.97
CA TRP A 297 25.03 -3.94 -10.37
C TRP A 297 25.20 -3.95 -8.85
N ARG A 298 26.29 -3.36 -8.34
CA ARG A 298 26.60 -3.28 -6.90
C ARG A 298 25.88 -2.16 -6.19
N ALA A 299 25.68 -1.03 -6.86
CA ALA A 299 25.03 0.14 -6.34
C ALA A 299 23.83 0.46 -7.20
N ALA A 300 22.62 0.42 -6.60
CA ALA A 300 21.41 0.84 -7.27
C ALA A 300 21.62 2.25 -7.85
N GLY A 301 21.49 2.37 -9.17
CA GLY A 301 21.61 3.63 -9.90
C GLY A 301 20.25 4.08 -10.43
N GLY A 302 20.09 5.37 -10.66
CA GLY A 302 18.90 5.89 -11.36
C GLY A 302 19.00 5.71 -12.88
N ALA A 303 17.99 6.21 -13.60
CA ALA A 303 17.94 6.22 -15.06
C ALA A 303 19.19 6.85 -15.71
N ASP A 304 19.75 7.90 -15.10
CA ASP A 304 20.97 8.56 -15.59
C ASP A 304 22.20 7.64 -15.57
N ALA A 305 22.30 6.76 -14.57
CA ALA A 305 23.38 5.79 -14.47
C ALA A 305 23.24 4.71 -15.54
N LEU A 306 22.03 4.19 -15.75
CA LEU A 306 21.71 3.26 -16.84
C LEU A 306 22.02 3.88 -18.22
N GLY A 307 21.65 5.15 -18.42
CA GLY A 307 21.96 5.90 -19.64
C GLY A 307 23.45 6.08 -19.86
N THR A 308 24.20 6.38 -18.79
CA THR A 308 25.66 6.51 -18.85
C THR A 308 26.32 5.17 -19.20
N VAL A 309 25.90 4.06 -18.57
CA VAL A 309 26.44 2.73 -18.87
C VAL A 309 26.13 2.35 -20.32
N GLY A 310 24.90 2.57 -20.78
CA GLY A 310 24.50 2.31 -22.18
C GLY A 310 25.37 3.07 -23.18
N ALA A 311 25.56 4.38 -22.98
CA ALA A 311 26.41 5.21 -23.84
C ALA A 311 27.88 4.77 -23.84
N ARG A 312 28.40 4.28 -22.70
CA ARG A 312 29.77 3.77 -22.61
C ARG A 312 29.93 2.43 -23.31
N TRP A 313 28.93 1.57 -23.26
CA TRP A 313 28.91 0.36 -24.09
C TRP A 313 28.85 0.68 -25.57
N ASP A 314 28.00 1.61 -25.99
CA ASP A 314 27.93 2.02 -27.40
C ASP A 314 29.28 2.57 -27.89
N ALA A 315 29.96 3.40 -27.08
CA ALA A 315 31.30 3.88 -27.39
C ALA A 315 32.34 2.75 -27.45
N ALA A 316 32.30 1.80 -26.52
CA ALA A 316 33.21 0.66 -26.50
C ALA A 316 32.99 -0.30 -27.69
N LEU A 317 31.75 -0.51 -28.11
CA LEU A 317 31.41 -1.38 -29.24
C LEU A 317 31.75 -0.71 -30.59
N ALA A 318 31.77 0.63 -30.65
CA ALA A 318 32.18 1.41 -31.81
C ALA A 318 33.70 1.59 -31.93
N ASP A 319 34.46 1.41 -30.84
CA ASP A 319 35.92 1.58 -30.81
C ASP A 319 36.63 0.45 -31.60
N GLU A 320 37.43 0.83 -32.61
CA GLU A 320 38.16 -0.14 -33.43
C GLU A 320 39.16 -0.95 -32.61
N GLY A 321 39.84 -0.31 -31.64
CA GLY A 321 40.78 -0.99 -30.76
C GLY A 321 40.11 -2.06 -29.91
N ALA A 322 38.94 -1.75 -29.34
CA ALA A 322 38.13 -2.71 -28.59
C ALA A 322 37.65 -3.86 -29.49
N ARG A 323 37.21 -3.56 -30.72
CA ARG A 323 36.84 -4.59 -31.71
C ARG A 323 38.00 -5.54 -31.99
N THR A 324 39.20 -5.02 -32.25
CA THR A 324 40.40 -5.85 -32.45
C THR A 324 40.68 -6.74 -31.25
N ARG A 325 40.58 -6.20 -30.02
CA ARG A 325 40.79 -6.99 -28.79
C ARG A 325 39.74 -8.08 -28.60
N PHE A 326 38.46 -7.79 -28.87
CA PHE A 326 37.40 -8.80 -28.81
C PHE A 326 37.57 -9.89 -29.87
N PHE A 327 38.00 -9.54 -31.08
CA PHE A 327 38.24 -10.51 -32.14
C PHE A 327 39.44 -11.40 -31.85
N GLN A 328 40.54 -10.82 -31.35
CA GLN A 328 41.68 -11.58 -30.87
C GLN A 328 41.25 -12.56 -29.78
N ARG A 329 40.47 -12.09 -28.79
CA ARG A 329 39.99 -12.94 -27.72
C ARG A 329 39.04 -14.05 -28.21
N ALA A 330 38.17 -13.75 -29.16
CA ALA A 330 37.29 -14.74 -29.77
C ALA A 330 38.09 -15.83 -30.50
N ALA A 331 39.14 -15.45 -31.24
CA ALA A 331 40.04 -16.38 -31.92
C ALA A 331 40.81 -17.27 -30.93
N GLU A 332 41.32 -16.68 -29.85
CA GLU A 332 41.97 -17.43 -28.74
C GLU A 332 41.02 -18.45 -28.09
N LEU A 333 39.72 -18.13 -28.00
CA LEU A 333 38.68 -19.01 -27.47
C LEU A 333 38.09 -19.97 -28.51
N GLY A 334 38.59 -19.97 -29.75
CA GLY A 334 38.09 -20.83 -30.83
C GLY A 334 36.66 -20.52 -31.28
N VAL A 335 36.16 -19.30 -31.04
CA VAL A 335 34.81 -18.87 -31.44
C VAL A 335 34.86 -18.31 -32.86
N PRO A 336 34.26 -18.99 -33.86
CA PRO A 336 34.23 -18.47 -35.23
C PRO A 336 33.27 -17.28 -35.35
N GLY A 337 33.65 -16.29 -36.17
CA GLY A 337 32.81 -15.15 -36.52
C GLY A 337 32.91 -13.97 -35.54
N ALA A 338 33.91 -13.12 -35.78
CA ALA A 338 34.17 -11.86 -35.08
C ALA A 338 32.90 -10.98 -34.92
N GLU A 339 32.18 -10.73 -36.00
CA GLU A 339 30.95 -9.93 -35.98
C GLU A 339 29.83 -10.56 -35.14
N GLY A 340 29.72 -11.88 -35.15
CA GLY A 340 28.75 -12.61 -34.32
C GLY A 340 29.03 -12.48 -32.82
N VAL A 341 30.30 -12.39 -32.42
CA VAL A 341 30.67 -12.15 -31.02
C VAL A 341 30.26 -10.76 -30.58
N MET A 342 30.49 -9.74 -31.41
CA MET A 342 30.10 -8.36 -31.09
C MET A 342 28.59 -8.20 -30.98
N LEU A 343 27.84 -8.83 -31.89
CA LEU A 343 26.38 -8.83 -31.83
C LEU A 343 25.87 -9.49 -30.54
N ARG A 344 26.37 -10.68 -30.20
CA ARG A 344 25.98 -11.37 -28.95
C ARG A 344 26.37 -10.58 -27.70
N LEU A 345 27.53 -9.92 -27.70
CA LEU A 345 27.95 -9.06 -26.59
C LEU A 345 27.01 -7.87 -26.44
N ARG A 346 26.61 -7.24 -27.56
CA ARG A 346 25.63 -6.14 -27.58
C ARG A 346 24.27 -6.60 -27.05
N GLU A 347 23.79 -7.75 -27.49
CA GLU A 347 22.53 -8.35 -27.02
C GLU A 347 22.58 -8.70 -25.53
N ALA A 348 23.67 -9.30 -25.06
CA ALA A 348 23.86 -9.65 -23.66
C ALA A 348 23.91 -8.41 -22.76
N ALA A 349 24.72 -7.41 -23.12
CA ALA A 349 24.80 -6.16 -22.36
C ALA A 349 23.46 -5.39 -22.39
N GLY A 350 22.72 -5.42 -23.51
CA GLY A 350 21.37 -4.85 -23.59
C GLY A 350 20.37 -5.56 -22.68
N ALA A 351 20.36 -6.90 -22.70
CA ALA A 351 19.51 -7.72 -21.85
C ALA A 351 19.81 -7.52 -20.35
N ASP A 352 21.08 -7.41 -19.99
CA ASP A 352 21.53 -7.14 -18.62
C ASP A 352 21.10 -5.74 -18.16
N LEU A 353 21.21 -4.71 -19.01
CA LEU A 353 20.71 -3.37 -18.68
C LEU A 353 19.19 -3.34 -18.51
N ALA A 354 18.44 -4.07 -19.34
CA ALA A 354 16.99 -4.21 -19.18
C ALA A 354 16.64 -4.90 -17.85
N ALA A 355 17.33 -5.99 -17.51
CA ALA A 355 17.13 -6.71 -16.25
C ALA A 355 17.50 -5.85 -15.03
N LEU A 356 18.59 -5.07 -15.11
CA LEU A 356 18.98 -4.12 -14.07
C LEU A 356 17.94 -3.02 -13.87
N ALA A 357 17.43 -2.46 -14.97
CA ALA A 357 16.38 -1.46 -14.92
C ALA A 357 15.10 -2.02 -14.27
N GLU A 358 14.67 -3.22 -14.65
CA GLU A 358 13.55 -3.93 -14.03
C GLU A 358 13.77 -4.16 -12.53
N ALA A 359 14.95 -4.66 -12.13
CA ALA A 359 15.29 -4.90 -10.73
C ALA A 359 15.30 -3.62 -9.88
N GLN A 360 15.66 -2.49 -10.49
CA GLN A 360 15.66 -1.17 -9.86
C GLN A 360 14.30 -0.45 -9.97
N GLY A 361 13.29 -1.05 -10.63
CA GLY A 361 12.01 -0.40 -10.90
C GLY A 361 12.12 0.84 -11.79
N THR A 362 13.19 0.94 -12.59
CA THR A 362 13.44 2.05 -13.50
C THR A 362 12.94 1.70 -14.91
N VAL A 363 12.18 2.62 -15.50
CA VAL A 363 11.73 2.50 -16.89
C VAL A 363 12.79 3.11 -17.80
N LEU A 364 13.27 2.34 -18.79
CA LEU A 364 14.24 2.82 -19.77
C LEU A 364 13.58 3.75 -20.80
N ASP A 365 14.28 4.82 -21.19
CA ASP A 365 13.79 5.77 -22.19
C ASP A 365 13.91 5.19 -23.61
N ILE A 366 12.77 4.93 -24.24
CA ILE A 366 12.68 4.45 -25.62
C ILE A 366 13.17 5.49 -26.65
N ARG A 367 13.29 6.77 -26.26
CA ARG A 367 13.82 7.86 -27.10
C ARG A 367 15.34 7.87 -27.20
N ALA A 368 16.02 6.91 -26.53
CA ALA A 368 17.43 6.67 -26.78
C ALA A 368 17.71 6.57 -28.29
N PRO A 369 18.88 7.03 -28.78
CA PRO A 369 19.19 7.04 -30.20
C PRO A 369 18.91 5.70 -30.86
N GLN A 370 18.24 5.71 -32.01
CA GLN A 370 17.90 4.47 -32.70
C GLN A 370 19.17 3.67 -32.98
N GLY A 371 19.12 2.37 -32.69
CA GLY A 371 20.26 1.47 -32.82
C GLY A 371 21.19 1.46 -31.61
N SER A 372 21.09 2.38 -30.64
CA SER A 372 21.84 2.33 -29.37
C SER A 372 21.51 1.10 -28.54
N LEU A 373 22.44 0.70 -27.66
CA LEU A 373 22.23 -0.44 -26.78
C LEU A 373 21.07 -0.17 -25.80
N LEU A 374 20.96 1.08 -25.33
CA LEU A 374 19.87 1.51 -24.47
C LEU A 374 18.50 1.45 -25.18
N HIS A 375 18.44 1.82 -26.46
CA HIS A 375 17.20 1.71 -27.24
C HIS A 375 16.75 0.25 -27.40
N ALA A 376 17.67 -0.66 -27.68
CA ALA A 376 17.38 -2.10 -27.76
C ALA A 376 16.91 -2.66 -26.41
N ALA A 377 17.59 -2.30 -25.32
CA ALA A 377 17.21 -2.68 -23.96
C ALA A 377 15.81 -2.15 -23.58
N ALA A 378 15.51 -0.88 -23.89
CA ALA A 378 14.20 -0.28 -23.64
C ALA A 378 13.08 -0.98 -24.40
N TRP A 379 13.30 -1.34 -25.66
CA TRP A 379 12.34 -2.12 -26.45
C TRP A 379 12.11 -3.51 -25.88
N GLN A 380 13.17 -4.20 -25.47
CA GLN A 380 13.06 -5.52 -24.86
C GLN A 380 12.30 -5.48 -23.53
N GLN A 381 12.60 -4.50 -22.67
CA GLN A 381 11.87 -4.26 -21.42
C GLN A 381 10.39 -4.01 -21.70
N ARG A 382 10.07 -3.13 -22.66
CA ARG A 382 8.70 -2.81 -23.06
C ARG A 382 7.92 -4.05 -23.52
N GLU A 383 8.50 -4.88 -24.38
CA GLU A 383 7.83 -6.08 -24.87
C GLU A 383 7.54 -7.08 -23.74
N ARG A 384 8.52 -7.30 -22.84
CA ARG A 384 8.33 -8.14 -21.66
C ARG A 384 7.22 -7.64 -20.74
N LEU A 385 7.15 -6.32 -20.52
CA LEU A 385 6.10 -5.71 -19.70
C LEU A 385 4.70 -5.90 -20.32
N TYR A 386 4.55 -5.73 -21.64
CA TYR A 386 3.28 -6.02 -22.32
C TYR A 386 2.90 -7.50 -22.25
N GLU A 387 3.85 -8.40 -22.49
CA GLU A 387 3.64 -9.84 -22.42
C GLU A 387 3.17 -10.27 -21.01
N GLU A 388 3.83 -9.77 -19.97
CA GLU A 388 3.47 -10.07 -18.59
C GLU A 388 2.13 -9.44 -18.19
N LEU A 389 1.84 -8.23 -18.67
CA LEU A 389 0.55 -7.56 -18.47
C LEU A 389 -0.59 -8.39 -19.10
N ARG A 390 -0.43 -8.79 -20.37
CA ARG A 390 -1.41 -9.63 -21.08
C ARG A 390 -1.63 -10.96 -20.39
N ARG A 391 -0.55 -11.65 -20.00
CA ARG A 391 -0.61 -12.91 -19.27
C ARG A 391 -1.40 -12.77 -17.97
N SER A 392 -1.11 -11.73 -17.19
CA SER A 392 -1.78 -11.46 -15.91
C SER A 392 -3.27 -11.14 -16.11
N LEU A 393 -3.61 -10.31 -17.11
CA LEU A 393 -4.98 -9.98 -17.45
C LEU A 393 -5.78 -11.21 -17.92
N THR A 394 -5.20 -12.03 -18.81
CA THR A 394 -5.83 -13.26 -19.30
C THR A 394 -6.10 -14.23 -18.15
N ALA A 395 -5.16 -14.38 -17.21
CA ALA A 395 -5.33 -15.25 -16.05
C ALA A 395 -6.48 -14.78 -15.14
N MET A 396 -6.57 -13.49 -14.85
CA MET A 396 -7.67 -12.91 -14.06
C MET A 396 -9.02 -13.04 -14.77
N GLU A 397 -9.08 -12.76 -16.07
CA GLU A 397 -10.28 -12.88 -16.88
C GLU A 397 -10.78 -14.33 -16.95
N HIS A 398 -9.87 -15.29 -17.14
CA HIS A 398 -10.20 -16.72 -17.16
C HIS A 398 -10.82 -17.16 -15.84
N ARG A 399 -10.18 -16.88 -14.71
CA ARG A 399 -10.73 -17.23 -13.37
C ARG A 399 -12.11 -16.62 -13.14
N ALA A 400 -12.31 -15.36 -13.52
CA ALA A 400 -13.60 -14.70 -13.37
C ALA A 400 -14.70 -15.32 -14.24
N LYS A 401 -14.36 -15.79 -15.45
CA LYS A 401 -15.31 -16.48 -16.34
C LYS A 401 -15.67 -17.88 -15.85
N GLU A 402 -14.69 -18.63 -15.35
CA GLU A 402 -14.90 -19.99 -14.83
C GLU A 402 -15.48 -20.01 -13.40
N GLY A 403 -15.61 -18.84 -12.75
CA GLY A 403 -16.05 -18.77 -11.35
C GLY A 403 -15.02 -19.31 -10.36
N GLU A 404 -13.76 -19.45 -10.78
CA GLU A 404 -12.63 -19.97 -10.00
C GLU A 404 -11.80 -18.83 -9.40
N LEU A 405 -12.46 -17.84 -8.81
CA LEU A 405 -11.76 -16.72 -8.18
C LEU A 405 -10.99 -17.20 -6.94
N LEU A 406 -9.80 -16.64 -6.77
CA LEU A 406 -8.97 -16.85 -5.59
C LEU A 406 -9.61 -16.18 -4.37
N GLU A 407 -9.01 -16.42 -3.20
CA GLU A 407 -9.38 -15.68 -2.00
C GLU A 407 -9.28 -14.16 -2.26
N PRO A 408 -10.19 -13.31 -1.75
CA PRO A 408 -10.27 -11.90 -2.15
C PRO A 408 -8.96 -11.11 -2.05
N HIS A 409 -8.13 -11.43 -1.05
CA HIS A 409 -6.82 -10.79 -0.84
C HIS A 409 -5.74 -11.23 -1.84
N GLU A 410 -5.87 -12.41 -2.44
CA GLU A 410 -5.01 -12.91 -3.52
C GLU A 410 -5.42 -12.30 -4.86
N GLU A 411 -6.73 -12.25 -5.15
CA GLU A 411 -7.25 -11.49 -6.29
C GLU A 411 -6.82 -10.02 -6.24
N TRP A 412 -6.81 -9.44 -5.04
CA TRP A 412 -6.30 -8.09 -4.81
C TRP A 412 -4.82 -7.93 -5.15
N ARG A 413 -3.99 -8.92 -4.79
CA ARG A 413 -2.56 -8.94 -5.11
C ARG A 413 -2.36 -8.99 -6.62
N ASP A 414 -3.11 -9.82 -7.33
CA ASP A 414 -3.02 -9.95 -8.78
C ASP A 414 -3.44 -8.65 -9.48
N PHE A 415 -4.53 -8.01 -9.04
CA PHE A 415 -4.91 -6.68 -9.54
C PHE A 415 -3.81 -5.63 -9.30
N ARG A 416 -3.17 -5.62 -8.13
CA ARG A 416 -2.05 -4.72 -7.83
C ARG A 416 -0.86 -4.96 -8.76
N ARG A 417 -0.56 -6.21 -9.08
CA ARG A 417 0.48 -6.57 -10.05
C ARG A 417 0.17 -6.02 -11.43
N VAL A 418 -1.06 -6.23 -11.93
CA VAL A 418 -1.53 -5.68 -13.22
C VAL A 418 -1.40 -4.15 -13.23
N ARG A 419 -1.83 -3.48 -12.16
CA ARG A 419 -1.70 -2.02 -12.04
C ARG A 419 -0.24 -1.55 -12.07
N ALA A 420 0.67 -2.25 -11.40
CA ALA A 420 2.09 -1.90 -11.39
C ALA A 420 2.71 -2.06 -12.80
N LEU A 421 2.42 -3.17 -13.49
CA LEU A 421 2.86 -3.39 -14.88
C LEU A 421 2.31 -2.31 -15.82
N TYR A 422 1.02 -1.96 -15.68
CA TYR A 422 0.40 -0.86 -16.41
C TYR A 422 1.11 0.46 -16.16
N GLN A 423 1.40 0.80 -14.89
CA GLN A 423 2.04 2.07 -14.52
C GLN A 423 3.45 2.19 -15.11
N GLN A 424 4.24 1.11 -15.08
CA GLN A 424 5.57 1.09 -15.69
C GLN A 424 5.50 1.37 -17.20
N LEU A 425 4.55 0.74 -17.92
CA LEU A 425 4.32 1.02 -19.34
C LEU A 425 3.82 2.46 -19.59
N ALA A 426 2.95 2.96 -18.70
CA ALA A 426 2.35 4.29 -18.81
C ALA A 426 3.32 5.44 -18.51
N GLU A 427 4.45 5.15 -17.87
CA GLU A 427 5.54 6.08 -17.58
C GLU A 427 6.57 6.15 -18.73
N THR A 428 6.69 5.11 -19.57
CA THR A 428 7.64 5.08 -20.71
C THR A 428 7.32 6.16 -21.75
N HIS A 429 6.08 6.15 -22.28
CA HIS A 429 5.66 7.07 -23.32
C HIS A 429 4.14 7.26 -23.34
N SER A 430 3.66 8.41 -23.83
CA SER A 430 2.22 8.69 -23.93
C SER A 430 1.48 7.72 -24.86
N THR A 431 2.14 7.26 -25.93
CA THR A 431 1.60 6.24 -26.83
C THR A 431 1.47 4.89 -26.15
N ASP A 432 2.42 4.56 -25.26
CA ASP A 432 2.37 3.32 -24.48
C ASP A 432 1.27 3.32 -23.43
N ARG A 433 1.08 4.45 -22.74
CA ARG A 433 -0.08 4.61 -21.86
C ARG A 433 -1.39 4.33 -22.58
N ARG A 434 -1.55 4.85 -23.81
CA ARG A 434 -2.76 4.64 -24.61
C ARG A 434 -2.92 3.19 -25.05
N ALA A 435 -1.85 2.55 -25.55
CA ALA A 435 -1.88 1.15 -25.96
C ALA A 435 -2.14 0.20 -24.77
N ALA A 436 -1.44 0.39 -23.65
CA ALA A 436 -1.69 -0.35 -22.41
C ALA A 436 -3.12 -0.14 -21.88
N PHE A 437 -3.69 1.06 -22.03
CA PHE A 437 -5.07 1.34 -21.64
C PHE A 437 -6.06 0.52 -22.44
N TYR A 438 -5.92 0.45 -23.77
CA TYR A 438 -6.80 -0.35 -24.60
C TYR A 438 -6.68 -1.85 -24.32
N GLU A 439 -5.48 -2.36 -24.05
CA GLU A 439 -5.29 -3.76 -23.65
C GLU A 439 -5.96 -4.08 -22.30
N THR A 440 -5.93 -3.12 -21.37
CA THR A 440 -6.34 -3.32 -19.96
C THR A 440 -7.82 -3.04 -19.71
N HIS A 441 -8.39 -2.01 -20.35
CA HIS A 441 -9.67 -1.41 -19.94
C HIS A 441 -10.81 -2.42 -19.93
N ASP A 442 -11.08 -3.10 -21.04
CA ASP A 442 -12.26 -3.95 -21.16
C ASP A 442 -12.18 -5.17 -20.25
N ARG A 443 -11.00 -5.79 -20.16
CA ARG A 443 -10.75 -6.95 -19.31
C ARG A 443 -10.92 -6.62 -17.83
N LEU A 444 -10.30 -5.53 -17.36
CA LEU A 444 -10.47 -5.09 -15.97
C LEU A 444 -11.87 -4.55 -15.68
N CYS A 445 -12.54 -3.92 -16.65
CA CYS A 445 -13.91 -3.45 -16.47
C CYS A 445 -14.86 -4.64 -16.25
N ASN A 446 -14.77 -5.66 -17.09
CA ASN A 446 -15.57 -6.88 -16.96
C ASN A 446 -15.27 -7.62 -15.66
N TYR A 447 -13.98 -7.76 -15.31
CA TYR A 447 -13.54 -8.35 -14.06
C TYR A 447 -14.07 -7.56 -12.84
N GLY A 448 -14.00 -6.23 -12.87
CA GLY A 448 -14.56 -5.37 -11.83
C GLY A 448 -16.08 -5.51 -11.69
N VAL A 449 -16.81 -5.68 -12.79
CA VAL A 449 -18.26 -5.95 -12.80
C VAL A 449 -18.58 -7.30 -12.16
N GLN A 450 -17.81 -8.34 -12.46
CA GLN A 450 -17.96 -9.67 -11.84
C GLN A 450 -17.79 -9.58 -10.32
N LEU A 451 -16.68 -8.98 -9.87
CA LEU A 451 -16.42 -8.76 -8.44
C LEU A 451 -17.54 -7.97 -7.78
N PHE A 452 -18.06 -6.95 -8.45
CA PHE A 452 -19.06 -6.05 -7.88
C PHE A 452 -20.46 -6.69 -7.80
N ASN A 453 -20.92 -7.34 -8.87
CA ASN A 453 -22.29 -7.83 -9.01
C ASN A 453 -22.48 -9.29 -8.59
N VAL A 454 -21.49 -10.14 -8.84
CA VAL A 454 -21.59 -11.59 -8.58
C VAL A 454 -20.98 -11.91 -7.22
N GLU A 455 -19.73 -11.53 -7.00
CA GLU A 455 -19.00 -11.88 -5.77
C GLU A 455 -19.31 -10.97 -4.58
N SER A 456 -20.11 -9.92 -4.79
CA SER A 456 -20.43 -8.91 -3.78
C SER A 456 -19.19 -8.21 -3.18
N GLN A 457 -18.04 -8.24 -3.87
CA GLN A 457 -16.79 -7.56 -3.52
C GLN A 457 -16.83 -6.08 -3.95
N ARG A 458 -17.89 -5.36 -3.55
CA ARG A 458 -18.18 -4.01 -4.04
C ARG A 458 -17.05 -3.00 -3.84
N PRO A 459 -16.37 -2.93 -2.67
CA PRO A 459 -15.26 -2.01 -2.47
C PRO A 459 -14.08 -2.31 -3.39
N PHE A 460 -13.85 -3.59 -3.69
CA PHE A 460 -12.81 -4.02 -4.62
C PHE A 460 -13.18 -3.63 -6.05
N GLY A 461 -14.36 -4.03 -6.53
CA GLY A 461 -14.84 -3.61 -7.86
C GLY A 461 -14.79 -2.09 -8.05
N ASN A 462 -15.17 -1.31 -7.03
CA ASN A 462 -15.08 0.15 -7.08
C ASN A 462 -13.64 0.67 -7.18
N ALA A 463 -12.67 0.05 -6.52
CA ALA A 463 -11.26 0.41 -6.63
C ALA A 463 -10.75 0.23 -8.08
N ILE A 464 -11.15 -0.85 -8.75
CA ILE A 464 -10.84 -1.10 -10.17
C ILE A 464 -11.47 -0.02 -11.05
N PHE A 465 -12.76 0.28 -10.89
CA PHE A 465 -13.43 1.30 -11.70
C PHE A 465 -12.83 2.69 -11.53
N ARG A 466 -12.33 3.03 -10.34
CA ARG A 466 -11.64 4.31 -10.10
C ARG A 466 -10.31 4.40 -10.80
N PHE A 467 -9.52 3.33 -10.74
CA PHE A 467 -8.27 3.23 -11.49
C PHE A 467 -8.54 3.41 -12.99
N LEU A 468 -9.51 2.68 -13.55
CA LEU A 468 -9.89 2.81 -14.96
C LEU A 468 -10.42 4.21 -15.31
N LEU A 469 -11.16 4.87 -14.41
CA LEU A 469 -11.64 6.24 -14.62
C LEU A 469 -10.49 7.25 -14.66
N GLU A 470 -9.53 7.14 -13.74
CA GLU A 470 -8.34 8.01 -13.71
C GLU A 470 -7.52 7.87 -15.00
N GLU A 471 -7.30 6.64 -15.46
CA GLU A 471 -6.55 6.40 -16.69
C GLU A 471 -7.34 6.79 -17.94
N ALA A 472 -8.66 6.56 -17.99
CA ALA A 472 -9.50 7.01 -19.10
C ALA A 472 -9.47 8.54 -19.26
N ARG A 473 -9.45 9.28 -18.14
CA ARG A 473 -9.29 10.74 -18.14
C ARG A 473 -7.91 11.16 -18.61
N THR A 474 -6.87 10.47 -18.16
CA THR A 474 -5.49 10.78 -18.55
C THR A 474 -5.24 10.52 -20.04
N VAL A 475 -5.81 9.45 -20.60
CA VAL A 475 -5.72 9.11 -22.03
C VAL A 475 -6.67 9.96 -22.90
N GLY A 476 -7.72 10.53 -22.30
CA GLY A 476 -8.75 11.30 -23.00
C GLY A 476 -9.81 10.44 -23.71
N HIS A 477 -10.11 9.24 -23.20
CA HIS A 477 -11.04 8.29 -23.83
C HIS A 477 -12.49 8.50 -23.36
N GLY A 478 -13.22 9.39 -24.04
CA GLY A 478 -14.58 9.84 -23.68
C GLY A 478 -15.58 8.72 -23.33
N PRO A 479 -15.77 7.67 -24.17
CA PRO A 479 -16.72 6.59 -23.87
C PRO A 479 -16.41 5.86 -22.55
N SER A 480 -15.12 5.60 -22.27
CA SER A 480 -14.70 4.96 -21.02
C SER A 480 -14.90 5.88 -19.81
N ILE A 481 -14.65 7.18 -19.94
CA ILE A 481 -14.91 8.15 -18.87
C ILE A 481 -16.38 8.08 -18.42
N THR A 482 -17.31 8.21 -19.36
CA THR A 482 -18.76 8.15 -19.07
C THR A 482 -19.15 6.82 -18.41
N THR A 483 -18.61 5.71 -18.91
CA THR A 483 -18.89 4.36 -18.38
C THR A 483 -18.39 4.21 -16.95
N GLN A 484 -17.14 4.60 -16.69
CA GLN A 484 -16.54 4.43 -15.37
C GLN A 484 -17.10 5.45 -14.35
N GLU A 485 -17.51 6.64 -14.76
CA GLU A 485 -18.21 7.58 -13.86
C GLU A 485 -19.51 6.98 -13.32
N ARG A 486 -20.29 6.30 -14.17
CA ARG A 486 -21.48 5.56 -13.76
C ARG A 486 -21.13 4.44 -12.78
N ASN A 487 -20.13 3.61 -13.12
CA ASN A 487 -19.72 2.49 -12.26
C ASN A 487 -19.20 2.96 -10.90
N VAL A 488 -18.39 4.01 -10.87
CA VAL A 488 -17.86 4.60 -9.63
C VAL A 488 -18.98 5.15 -8.76
N ARG A 489 -20.01 5.78 -9.35
CA ARG A 489 -21.16 6.35 -8.63
C ARG A 489 -22.04 5.27 -7.99
N VAL A 490 -22.20 4.11 -8.63
CA VAL A 490 -23.01 2.99 -8.12
C VAL A 490 -22.31 2.25 -6.96
N GLY A 491 -20.99 2.33 -6.86
CA GLY A 491 -20.22 1.61 -5.84
C GLY A 491 -20.28 2.15 -4.41
N TRP A 492 -21.35 2.88 -4.05
CA TRP A 492 -21.49 3.60 -2.77
C TRP A 492 -22.69 3.19 -1.94
#